data_AF-A0AAD4CA38-F1
#
_entry.id   AF-A0AAD4CA38-F1
#
_cell.length_a   1.000
_cell.length_b   1.000
_cell.length_c   1.000
_cell.angle_alpha   90.00
_cell.angle_beta   90.00
_cell.angle_gamma   90.00
#
_symmetry.space_group_name_H-M   'P 1'
#
loop_
_entity.id
_entity.type
_entity.pdbx_description
1 polymer ?
#
loop_
_entity_poly.entity_id
_entity_poly.type
_entity_poly.pdbx_seq_one_letter_code
_entity_poly.pdbx_strand_id
1 'polypeptide(L)'
;MDANTTTEYPGVEENLSGYFQRSATIVRQYADLQVIERDYAQPVSHYASLKFKENPIKMTFLSIFAGLSALPLLSFIGLTVFTFSSIVFLAVISAAIVFITVEAVFVVCLIFMLWSLFIVACFTTVIAVFVYWTTRLGVLVTYEGPSGVTDWAHETRRRFFYAKRREATEESDESAVLVDQDGQSPQKFKVEEETLHD
;
A
#
# COMPACT_ATOMS: atom_id res chain seq x y z
N MET A 1 -3.43 36.56 13.96
CA MET A 1 -3.87 36.08 12.63
C MET A 1 -3.81 34.57 12.75
N ASP A 2 -4.83 34.05 13.43
CA ASP A 2 -4.75 32.81 14.19
C ASP A 2 -5.65 31.79 13.52
N ALA A 3 -5.04 30.85 12.80
CA ALA A 3 -5.75 29.81 12.10
C ALA A 3 -4.85 28.58 12.01
N ASN A 4 -5.01 27.64 12.95
CA ASN A 4 -5.18 26.22 12.65
C ASN A 4 -5.46 25.42 13.94
N THR A 5 -6.72 25.41 14.39
CA THR A 5 -7.18 24.41 15.37
C THR A 5 -7.65 23.18 14.59
N THR A 6 -6.71 22.27 14.32
CA THR A 6 -7.00 20.90 13.89
C THR A 6 -7.66 20.19 15.07
N THR A 7 -8.99 20.13 15.06
CA THR A 7 -9.74 19.26 15.97
C THR A 7 -9.48 17.82 15.57
N GLU A 8 -8.49 17.18 16.20
CA GLU A 8 -8.45 15.72 16.30
C GLU A 8 -9.77 15.29 16.95
N TYR A 9 -10.51 14.41 16.27
CA TYR A 9 -11.69 13.76 16.82
C TYR A 9 -11.28 12.37 17.31
N PRO A 10 -10.72 12.21 18.53
CA PRO A 10 -10.33 10.91 19.09
C PRO A 10 -11.53 9.99 19.42
N GLY A 11 -12.76 10.33 19.03
CA GLY A 11 -13.97 9.59 19.40
C GLY A 11 -14.58 8.70 18.31
N VAL A 12 -14.07 8.69 17.07
CA VAL A 12 -14.73 7.94 15.97
C VAL A 12 -14.36 6.45 15.98
N GLU A 13 -13.09 6.11 16.25
CA GLU A 13 -12.65 4.70 16.31
C GLU A 13 -13.21 3.96 17.53
N GLU A 14 -13.29 4.61 18.69
CA GLU A 14 -13.91 4.03 19.89
C GLU A 14 -15.40 3.75 19.67
N ASN A 15 -16.11 4.61 18.93
CA ASN A 15 -17.51 4.38 18.60
C ASN A 15 -17.72 3.22 17.63
N LEU A 16 -16.84 3.05 16.63
CA LEU A 16 -16.95 1.95 15.66
C LEU A 16 -16.76 0.58 16.31
N SER A 17 -15.77 0.44 17.20
CA SER A 17 -15.55 -0.80 17.95
C SER A 17 -16.76 -1.16 18.82
N GLY A 18 -17.39 -0.18 19.46
CA GLY A 18 -18.62 -0.36 20.23
C GLY A 18 -19.81 -0.86 19.38
N TYR A 19 -19.98 -0.34 18.17
CA TYR A 19 -21.02 -0.82 17.24
C TYR A 19 -20.76 -2.26 16.77
N PHE A 20 -19.50 -2.63 16.49
CA PHE A 20 -19.14 -4.00 16.15
C PHE A 20 -19.41 -4.96 17.30
N GLN A 21 -19.03 -4.59 18.52
CA GLN A 21 -19.22 -5.44 19.68
C GLN A 21 -20.72 -5.61 20.02
N ARG A 22 -21.52 -4.55 19.85
CA ARG A 22 -22.98 -4.60 20.00
C ARG A 22 -23.66 -5.44 18.92
N SER A 23 -23.22 -5.31 17.67
CA SER A 23 -23.74 -6.11 16.57
C SER A 23 -23.37 -7.58 16.73
N ALA A 24 -22.13 -7.86 17.14
CA ALA A 24 -21.67 -9.21 17.41
C ALA A 24 -22.40 -9.87 18.60
N THR A 25 -22.74 -9.11 19.64
CA THR A 25 -23.55 -9.63 20.76
C THR A 25 -24.98 -9.92 20.34
N ILE A 26 -25.60 -9.05 19.54
CA ILE A 26 -26.95 -9.31 18.99
C ILE A 26 -26.93 -10.55 18.09
N VAL A 27 -25.99 -10.64 17.14
CA VAL A 27 -25.87 -11.79 16.26
C VAL A 27 -25.58 -13.05 17.04
N ARG A 28 -24.72 -13.02 18.07
CA ARG A 28 -24.50 -14.17 18.97
C ARG A 28 -25.76 -14.53 19.75
N GLN A 29 -26.55 -13.57 20.21
CA GLN A 29 -27.80 -13.84 20.91
C GLN A 29 -28.87 -14.46 19.99
N TYR A 30 -28.84 -14.15 18.68
CA TYR A 30 -29.67 -14.83 17.67
C TYR A 30 -29.06 -16.17 17.21
N ALA A 31 -27.72 -16.26 17.18
CA ALA A 31 -26.97 -17.44 16.79
C ALA A 31 -26.69 -18.39 17.96
N ASP A 32 -27.15 -18.05 19.18
CA ASP A 32 -27.37 -18.96 20.29
C ASP A 32 -28.51 -19.90 19.87
N LEU A 33 -28.16 -20.73 18.89
CA LEU A 33 -28.82 -21.95 18.46
C LEU A 33 -29.23 -22.79 19.67
N GLN A 34 -28.58 -22.60 20.82
CA GLN A 34 -28.93 -23.22 22.07
C GLN A 34 -30.36 -22.93 22.55
N VAL A 35 -30.91 -21.73 22.31
CA VAL A 35 -32.32 -21.43 22.65
C VAL A 35 -33.26 -22.13 21.67
N ILE A 36 -32.93 -22.10 20.37
CA ILE A 36 -33.72 -22.78 19.33
C ILE A 36 -33.67 -24.31 19.50
N GLU A 37 -32.50 -24.84 19.82
CA GLU A 37 -32.25 -26.25 20.05
C GLU A 37 -33.03 -26.73 21.29
N ARG A 38 -32.99 -25.93 22.36
CA ARG A 38 -33.71 -26.27 23.58
C ARG A 38 -35.24 -26.16 23.42
N ASP A 39 -35.73 -25.09 22.82
CA ASP A 39 -37.18 -24.84 22.77
C ASP A 39 -37.87 -25.55 21.60
N TYR A 40 -37.16 -25.86 20.51
CA TYR A 40 -37.74 -26.52 19.33
C TYR A 40 -37.19 -27.93 19.08
N ALA A 41 -35.88 -28.15 19.18
CA ALA A 41 -35.33 -29.47 18.84
C ALA A 41 -35.60 -30.51 19.94
N GLN A 42 -35.51 -30.11 21.21
CA GLN A 42 -35.75 -31.01 22.35
C GLN A 42 -37.17 -31.60 22.38
N PRO A 43 -38.27 -30.81 22.29
CA PRO A 43 -39.61 -31.40 22.32
C PRO A 43 -39.88 -32.26 21.07
N VAL A 44 -39.45 -31.82 19.89
CA VAL A 44 -39.68 -32.57 18.64
C VAL A 44 -38.99 -33.93 18.67
N SER A 45 -37.74 -34.00 19.15
CA SER A 45 -37.02 -35.27 19.28
C SER A 45 -37.70 -36.22 20.27
N HIS A 46 -38.17 -35.70 21.41
CA HIS A 46 -38.87 -36.50 22.41
C HIS A 46 -40.20 -37.04 21.86
N TYR A 47 -41.01 -36.20 21.22
CA TYR A 47 -42.26 -36.61 20.56
C TYR A 47 -42.02 -37.60 19.41
N ALA A 48 -40.99 -37.40 18.61
CA ALA A 48 -40.62 -38.30 17.53
C ALA A 48 -40.28 -39.70 18.06
N SER A 49 -39.49 -39.79 19.14
CA SER A 49 -39.11 -41.06 19.75
C SER A 49 -40.31 -41.84 20.32
N LEU A 50 -41.27 -41.13 20.92
CA LEU A 50 -42.53 -41.71 21.41
C LEU A 50 -43.39 -42.24 20.26
N LYS A 51 -43.55 -41.46 19.18
CA LYS A 51 -44.35 -41.87 18.01
C LYS A 51 -43.72 -43.01 17.20
N PHE A 52 -42.39 -43.10 17.19
CA PHE A 52 -41.67 -44.22 16.58
C PHE A 52 -42.00 -45.57 17.22
N LYS A 53 -42.20 -45.60 18.55
CA LYS A 53 -42.61 -46.82 19.27
C LYS A 53 -44.04 -47.24 18.93
N GLU A 54 -44.92 -46.27 18.71
CA GLU A 54 -46.34 -46.52 18.45
C GLU A 54 -46.58 -47.01 17.01
N ASN A 55 -45.86 -46.46 16.02
CA ASN A 55 -46.08 -46.77 14.60
C ASN A 55 -44.75 -46.76 13.80
N PRO A 56 -43.88 -47.78 13.94
CA PRO A 56 -42.53 -47.76 13.36
C PRO A 56 -42.52 -47.68 11.83
N ILE A 57 -43.45 -48.37 11.16
CA ILE A 57 -43.50 -48.43 9.69
C ILE A 57 -43.85 -47.07 9.07
N LYS A 58 -44.80 -46.32 9.65
CA LYS A 58 -45.19 -44.99 9.14
C LYS A 58 -44.08 -43.97 9.35
N MET A 59 -43.39 -44.06 10.49
CA MET A 59 -42.33 -43.13 10.87
C MET A 59 -41.06 -43.32 10.02
N THR A 60 -40.69 -44.55 9.65
CA THR A 60 -39.56 -44.77 8.73
C THR A 60 -39.84 -44.21 7.33
N PHE A 61 -41.05 -44.39 6.79
CA PHE A 61 -41.43 -43.81 5.50
C PHE A 61 -41.40 -42.28 5.54
N LEU A 62 -41.95 -41.68 6.59
CA LEU A 62 -41.91 -40.24 6.79
C LEU A 62 -40.46 -39.71 6.92
N SER A 63 -39.59 -40.43 7.63
CA SER A 63 -38.18 -40.05 7.78
C SER A 63 -37.42 -40.11 6.46
N ILE A 64 -37.65 -41.14 5.64
CA ILE A 64 -37.04 -41.26 4.31
C ILE A 64 -37.57 -40.16 3.40
N PHE A 65 -38.89 -39.93 3.40
CA PHE A 65 -39.50 -38.84 2.62
C PHE A 65 -38.97 -37.47 3.05
N ALA A 66 -38.86 -37.22 4.35
CA ALA A 66 -38.29 -35.99 4.90
C ALA A 66 -36.82 -35.83 4.47
N GLY A 67 -35.99 -36.87 4.59
CA GLY A 67 -34.60 -36.84 4.15
C GLY A 67 -34.45 -36.58 2.64
N LEU A 68 -35.26 -37.26 1.82
CA LEU A 68 -35.28 -37.06 0.36
C LEU A 68 -35.79 -35.66 -0.01
N SER A 69 -36.73 -35.09 0.76
CA SER A 69 -37.23 -33.72 0.56
C SER A 69 -36.26 -32.64 1.06
N ALA A 70 -35.38 -32.97 2.00
CA ALA A 70 -34.37 -32.05 2.49
C ALA A 70 -33.23 -31.84 1.47
N LEU A 71 -32.88 -32.86 0.68
CA LEU A 71 -31.86 -32.76 -0.38
C LEU A 71 -32.11 -31.60 -1.38
N PRO A 72 -33.29 -31.46 -2.01
CA PRO A 72 -33.55 -30.36 -2.94
C PRO A 72 -33.54 -29.00 -2.23
N LEU A 73 -34.00 -28.91 -0.97
CA LEU A 73 -33.93 -27.67 -0.18
C LEU A 73 -32.47 -27.28 0.11
N LEU A 74 -31.66 -28.25 0.54
CA LEU A 74 -30.25 -28.00 0.86
C LEU A 74 -29.46 -27.63 -0.40
N SER A 75 -29.74 -28.29 -1.53
CA SER A 75 -29.16 -27.95 -2.83
C SER A 75 -29.56 -26.54 -3.28
N PHE A 76 -30.83 -26.17 -3.11
CA PHE A 76 -31.31 -24.82 -3.43
C PHE A 76 -30.62 -23.75 -2.57
N ILE A 77 -30.51 -23.97 -1.26
CA ILE A 77 -29.80 -23.06 -0.34
C ILE A 77 -28.31 -22.97 -0.72
N GLY A 78 -27.66 -24.10 -0.99
CA GLY A 78 -26.25 -24.14 -1.39
C GLY A 78 -26.02 -23.39 -2.70
N LEU A 79 -26.85 -23.63 -3.72
CA LEU A 79 -26.76 -22.95 -5.02
C LEU A 79 -27.02 -21.46 -4.91
N THR A 80 -28.03 -21.03 -4.13
CA THR A 80 -28.34 -19.59 -3.97
C THR A 80 -27.19 -18.85 -3.27
N VAL A 81 -26.64 -19.41 -2.19
CA VAL A 81 -25.46 -18.84 -1.51
C VAL A 81 -24.26 -18.82 -2.45
N PHE A 82 -24.02 -19.90 -3.18
CA PHE A 82 -22.91 -19.99 -4.13
C PHE A 82 -23.04 -18.96 -5.26
N THR A 83 -24.21 -18.82 -5.86
CA THR A 83 -24.48 -17.82 -6.90
C THR A 83 -24.29 -16.41 -6.36
N PHE A 84 -24.84 -16.09 -5.18
CA PHE A 84 -24.67 -14.78 -4.57
C PHE A 84 -23.20 -14.48 -4.28
N SER A 85 -22.46 -15.43 -3.69
CA SER A 85 -21.03 -15.30 -3.43
C SER A 85 -20.23 -15.08 -4.72
N SER A 86 -20.56 -15.81 -5.79
CA SER A 86 -19.89 -15.68 -7.09
C SER A 86 -20.11 -14.29 -7.70
N ILE A 87 -21.35 -13.77 -7.63
CA ILE A 87 -21.67 -12.42 -8.11
C ILE A 87 -20.89 -11.36 -7.33
N VAL A 88 -20.83 -11.46 -6.01
CA VAL A 88 -20.06 -10.52 -5.17
C VAL A 88 -18.57 -10.59 -5.51
N PHE A 89 -18.02 -11.79 -5.69
CA PHE A 89 -16.61 -11.97 -6.04
C PHE A 89 -16.28 -11.38 -7.42
N LEU A 90 -17.15 -11.60 -8.42
CA LEU A 90 -17.03 -10.97 -9.73
C LEU A 90 -17.13 -9.44 -9.68
N ALA A 91 -18.02 -8.92 -8.84
CA ALA A 91 -18.13 -7.47 -8.63
C ALA A 91 -16.85 -6.89 -8.02
N VAL A 92 -16.26 -7.56 -7.04
CA VAL A 92 -14.98 -7.14 -6.42
C VAL A 92 -13.83 -7.20 -7.42
N ILE A 93 -13.71 -8.29 -8.20
CA ILE A 93 -12.65 -8.42 -9.22
C ILE A 93 -12.80 -7.34 -10.29
N SER A 94 -14.01 -7.13 -10.80
CA SER A 94 -14.25 -6.11 -11.83
C SER A 94 -13.96 -4.71 -11.30
N ALA A 95 -14.36 -4.39 -10.07
CA ALA A 95 -14.00 -3.13 -9.41
C ALA A 95 -12.48 -2.97 -9.30
N ALA A 96 -11.77 -4.00 -8.83
CA ALA A 96 -10.31 -3.97 -8.70
C ALA A 96 -9.61 -3.73 -10.04
N ILE A 97 -10.06 -4.39 -11.12
CA ILE A 97 -9.53 -4.17 -12.48
C ILE A 97 -9.72 -2.72 -12.91
N VAL A 98 -10.90 -2.13 -12.66
CA VAL A 98 -11.17 -0.73 -13.00
C VAL A 98 -10.25 0.20 -12.23
N PHE A 99 -10.07 -0.01 -10.92
CA PHE A 99 -9.15 0.80 -10.11
C PHE A 99 -7.71 0.72 -10.60
N ILE A 100 -7.19 -0.49 -10.83
CA ILE A 100 -5.82 -0.69 -11.35
C ILE A 100 -5.66 -0.02 -12.72
N THR A 101 -6.67 -0.10 -13.59
CA THR A 101 -6.63 0.52 -14.92
C THR A 101 -6.60 2.05 -14.82
N VAL A 102 -7.45 2.63 -13.96
CA VAL A 102 -7.48 4.08 -13.73
C VAL A 102 -6.14 4.55 -13.15
N GLU A 103 -5.61 3.86 -12.14
CA GLU A 103 -4.32 4.17 -11.54
C GLU A 103 -3.18 4.10 -12.57
N ALA A 104 -3.14 3.05 -13.40
CA ALA A 104 -2.16 2.90 -14.46
C ALA A 104 -2.23 4.07 -15.47
N VAL A 105 -3.43 4.50 -15.86
CA VAL A 105 -3.62 5.67 -16.73
C VAL A 105 -3.07 6.93 -16.07
N PHE A 106 -3.35 7.16 -14.79
CA PHE A 106 -2.79 8.30 -14.05
C PHE A 106 -1.26 8.26 -14.00
N VAL A 107 -0.66 7.10 -13.72
CA VAL A 107 0.80 6.95 -13.69
C VAL A 107 1.41 7.27 -15.05
N VAL A 108 0.83 6.75 -16.15
CA VAL A 108 1.31 7.06 -17.52
C VAL A 108 1.18 8.56 -17.82
N CYS A 109 0.06 9.19 -17.47
CA CYS A 109 -0.12 10.64 -17.63
C CYS A 109 0.91 11.43 -16.82
N LEU A 110 1.21 11.02 -15.59
CA LEU A 110 2.22 11.66 -14.74
C LEU A 110 3.63 11.53 -15.33
N ILE A 111 4.00 10.33 -15.80
CA ILE A 111 5.29 10.11 -16.47
C ILE A 111 5.40 11.00 -17.71
N PHE A 112 4.34 11.10 -18.51
CA PHE A 112 4.33 11.96 -19.70
C PHE A 112 4.45 13.45 -19.35
N MET A 113 3.74 13.91 -18.31
CA MET A 113 3.84 15.28 -17.80
C MET A 113 5.25 15.60 -17.29
N LEU A 114 5.84 14.70 -16.50
CA LEU A 114 7.22 14.85 -16.00
C LEU A 114 8.22 14.89 -17.13
N TRP A 115 8.06 14.01 -18.13
CA TRP A 115 8.90 13.99 -19.31
C TRP A 115 8.80 15.29 -20.12
N SER A 116 7.58 15.80 -20.32
CA SER A 116 7.35 17.08 -20.99
C SER A 116 8.00 18.24 -20.23
N LEU A 117 7.80 18.31 -18.91
CA LEU A 117 8.43 19.30 -18.05
C LEU A 117 9.96 19.21 -18.09
N PHE A 118 10.52 18.01 -18.10
CA PHE A 118 11.96 17.79 -18.22
C PHE A 118 12.50 18.35 -19.55
N ILE A 119 11.81 18.12 -20.66
CA ILE A 119 12.17 18.68 -21.96
C ILE A 119 12.10 20.22 -21.92
N VAL A 120 11.01 20.79 -21.41
CA VAL A 120 10.85 22.24 -21.29
C VAL A 120 11.94 22.85 -20.42
N ALA A 121 12.29 22.20 -19.30
CA ALA A 121 13.38 22.62 -18.43
C ALA A 121 14.73 22.58 -19.17
N CYS A 122 15.04 21.51 -19.90
CA CYS A 122 16.25 21.40 -20.73
C CYS A 122 16.32 22.49 -21.80
N PHE A 123 15.23 22.75 -22.52
CA PHE A 123 15.19 23.82 -23.52
C PHE A 123 15.40 25.19 -22.88
N THR A 124 14.73 25.44 -21.75
CA THR A 124 14.83 26.71 -21.02
C THR A 124 16.25 26.95 -20.52
N THR A 125 16.92 25.92 -19.99
CA THR A 125 18.32 26.04 -19.54
C THR A 125 19.27 26.29 -20.71
N VAL A 126 19.12 25.58 -21.83
CA VAL A 126 19.93 25.80 -23.04
C VAL A 126 19.74 27.22 -23.59
N ILE A 127 18.50 27.72 -23.65
CA ILE A 127 18.20 29.08 -24.11
C ILE A 127 18.79 30.11 -23.13
N ALA A 128 18.61 29.93 -21.82
CA ALA A 128 19.16 30.84 -20.83
C ALA A 128 20.69 30.92 -20.91
N VAL A 129 21.35 29.77 -21.07
CA VAL A 129 22.80 29.70 -21.31
C VAL A 129 23.14 30.43 -22.62
N PHE A 130 22.46 30.16 -23.72
CA PHE A 130 22.74 30.83 -24.99
C PHE A 130 22.56 32.36 -24.92
N VAL A 131 21.51 32.84 -24.28
CA VAL A 131 21.26 34.28 -24.05
C VAL A 131 22.37 34.88 -23.18
N TYR A 132 22.76 34.21 -22.10
CA TYR A 132 23.87 34.66 -21.27
C TYR A 132 25.19 34.75 -22.05
N TRP A 133 25.47 33.75 -22.88
CA TRP A 133 26.68 33.72 -23.71
C TRP A 133 26.69 34.83 -24.76
N THR A 134 25.57 35.04 -25.46
CA THR A 134 25.45 36.08 -26.49
C THR A 134 25.47 37.49 -25.91
N THR A 135 24.79 37.73 -24.79
CA THR A 135 24.82 39.03 -24.09
C THR A 135 26.22 39.35 -23.60
N ARG A 136 26.92 38.39 -22.97
CA ARG A 136 28.31 38.56 -22.54
C ARG A 136 29.25 38.85 -23.71
N LEU A 137 29.12 38.12 -24.82
CA LEU A 137 29.93 38.34 -26.01
C LEU A 137 29.65 39.71 -26.64
N GLY A 138 28.38 40.11 -26.73
CA GLY A 138 27.98 41.43 -27.21
C GLY A 138 28.60 42.55 -26.37
N VAL A 139 28.56 42.41 -25.04
CA VAL A 139 29.20 43.34 -24.10
C VAL A 139 30.72 43.43 -24.36
N LEU A 140 31.44 42.31 -24.45
CA LEU A 140 32.89 42.32 -24.72
C LEU A 140 33.24 42.98 -26.05
N VAL A 141 32.51 42.67 -27.12
CA VAL A 141 32.76 43.27 -28.44
C VAL A 141 32.57 44.79 -28.41
N THR A 142 31.61 45.30 -27.62
CA THR A 142 31.41 46.75 -27.48
C THR A 142 32.50 47.46 -26.70
N TYR A 143 33.10 46.83 -25.69
CA TYR A 143 34.14 47.46 -24.86
C TYR A 143 35.55 47.37 -25.45
N GLU A 144 35.90 46.23 -26.06
CA GLU A 144 37.29 45.91 -26.46
C GLU A 144 37.48 45.80 -27.97
N GLY A 145 36.41 45.86 -28.75
CA GLY A 145 36.46 45.69 -30.20
C GLY A 145 36.77 44.24 -30.61
N PRO A 146 37.43 44.01 -31.77
CA PRO A 146 37.65 42.66 -32.31
C PRO A 146 38.55 41.76 -31.45
N SER A 147 39.45 42.33 -30.64
CA SER A 147 40.38 41.59 -29.77
C SER A 147 39.66 40.91 -28.59
N GLY A 148 38.52 41.43 -28.13
CA GLY A 148 37.77 40.82 -27.03
C GLY A 148 37.25 39.41 -27.34
N VAL A 149 37.03 39.08 -28.63
CA VAL A 149 36.57 37.74 -29.04
C VAL A 149 37.66 36.69 -28.83
N THR A 150 38.92 37.02 -29.16
CA THR A 150 40.04 36.08 -29.03
C THR A 150 40.39 35.83 -27.56
N ASP A 151 40.33 36.87 -26.73
CA ASP A 151 40.61 36.76 -25.30
C ASP A 151 39.53 35.94 -24.59
N TRP A 152 38.26 36.18 -24.93
CA TRP A 152 37.14 35.39 -24.43
C TRP A 152 37.21 33.91 -24.86
N ALA A 153 37.58 33.64 -26.12
CA ALA A 153 37.74 32.27 -26.60
C ALA A 153 38.87 31.55 -25.85
N HIS A 154 39.98 32.26 -25.57
CA HIS A 154 41.07 31.72 -24.77
C HIS A 154 40.68 31.46 -23.33
N GLU A 155 39.95 32.38 -22.70
CA GLU A 155 39.48 32.20 -21.32
C GLU A 155 38.48 31.05 -21.21
N THR A 156 37.50 30.99 -22.13
CA THR A 156 36.50 29.92 -22.18
C THR A 156 37.14 28.55 -22.37
N ARG A 157 38.11 28.47 -23.29
CA ARG A 157 38.88 27.24 -23.53
C ARG A 157 39.63 26.84 -22.26
N ARG A 158 40.30 27.76 -21.57
CA ARG A 158 40.98 27.45 -20.30
C ARG A 158 39.99 26.89 -19.28
N ARG A 159 38.84 27.53 -19.05
CA ARG A 159 37.85 27.06 -18.07
C ARG A 159 37.35 25.64 -18.35
N PHE A 160 37.04 25.31 -19.60
CA PHE A 160 36.59 23.96 -19.97
C PHE A 160 37.69 22.91 -19.81
N PHE A 161 38.94 23.22 -20.19
CA PHE A 161 40.05 22.26 -20.06
C PHE A 161 40.50 22.07 -18.60
N TYR A 162 40.43 23.10 -17.75
CA TYR A 162 40.78 22.98 -16.33
C TYR A 162 39.70 22.23 -15.51
N ALA A 163 38.42 22.36 -15.83
CA ALA A 163 37.35 21.62 -15.17
C ALA A 163 37.53 20.10 -15.33
N LYS A 164 37.82 19.65 -16.57
CA LYS A 164 38.03 18.23 -16.88
C LYS A 164 39.22 17.59 -16.15
N ARG A 165 40.22 18.38 -15.73
CA ARG A 165 41.43 17.85 -15.05
C ARG A 165 41.23 17.65 -13.55
N ARG A 166 40.29 18.40 -12.95
CA ARG A 166 39.98 18.28 -11.51
C ARG A 166 39.25 16.98 -11.18
N GLU A 167 38.26 16.62 -11.99
CA GLU A 167 37.51 15.37 -11.81
C GLU A 167 38.42 14.12 -11.88
N ALA A 168 39.41 14.12 -12.78
CA ALA A 168 40.35 13.00 -12.91
C ALA A 168 41.39 12.89 -11.78
N THR A 169 41.57 13.92 -10.95
CA THR A 169 42.53 13.90 -9.84
C THR A 169 41.85 13.48 -8.54
N GLU A 170 40.58 13.83 -8.34
CA GLU A 170 39.82 13.43 -7.13
C GLU A 170 39.44 11.95 -7.13
N GLU A 171 39.17 11.33 -8.30
CA GLU A 171 38.89 9.89 -8.39
C GLU A 171 40.13 9.00 -8.10
N SER A 172 41.34 9.58 -8.16
CA SER A 172 42.60 8.84 -7.93
C SER A 172 43.05 8.86 -6.46
N ASP A 173 42.61 9.81 -5.64
CA ASP A 173 43.01 9.93 -4.24
C ASP A 173 42.01 9.29 -3.26
N GLU A 174 40.77 9.01 -3.68
CA GLU A 174 39.76 8.34 -2.83
C GLU A 174 39.91 6.80 -2.79
N SER A 175 40.66 6.19 -3.72
CA SER A 175 40.88 4.73 -3.76
C SER A 175 42.10 4.24 -2.96
N ALA A 176 42.82 5.14 -2.27
CA ALA A 176 44.07 4.80 -1.56
C ALA A 176 44.05 5.18 -0.07
N VAL A 177 42.89 5.10 0.59
CA VAL A 177 42.87 4.95 2.05
C VAL A 177 42.89 3.45 2.35
N LEU A 178 44.11 2.89 2.38
CA LEU A 178 44.38 1.62 3.04
C LEU A 178 43.99 1.79 4.52
N VAL A 179 42.82 1.28 4.88
CA VAL A 179 42.46 1.01 6.27
C VAL A 179 43.41 -0.09 6.73
N ASP A 180 44.52 0.32 7.34
CA ASP A 180 45.39 -0.56 8.11
C ASP A 180 44.60 -0.99 9.36
N GLN A 181 43.92 -2.12 9.23
CA GLN A 181 43.09 -2.72 10.28
C GLN A 181 43.99 -3.56 11.20
N ASP A 182 45.02 -2.95 11.77
CA ASP A 182 45.86 -3.58 12.77
C ASP A 182 45.44 -3.12 14.17
N GLY A 183 44.80 -4.06 14.88
CA GLY A 183 44.87 -4.12 16.34
C GLY A 183 43.86 -3.30 17.12
N GLN A 184 42.64 -3.82 17.30
CA GLN A 184 41.91 -3.54 18.53
C GLN A 184 41.29 -4.80 19.13
N SER A 185 41.81 -5.13 20.31
CA SER A 185 41.58 -6.31 21.12
C SER A 185 40.09 -6.61 21.43
N PRO A 186 39.75 -7.88 21.72
CA PRO A 186 38.45 -8.26 22.23
C PRO A 186 38.24 -7.66 23.64
N GLN A 187 37.39 -6.64 23.74
CA GLN A 187 36.83 -6.23 25.03
C GLN A 187 35.88 -7.33 25.51
N LYS A 188 36.31 -8.02 26.58
CA LYS A 188 35.47 -8.90 27.40
C LYS A 188 34.22 -8.13 27.85
N PHE A 189 33.07 -8.53 27.32
CA PHE A 189 31.78 -8.14 27.86
C PHE A 189 31.62 -8.82 29.23
N LYS A 190 31.84 -8.04 30.29
CA LYS A 190 31.59 -8.47 31.67
C LYS A 190 30.08 -8.35 31.90
N VAL A 191 29.41 -9.49 31.95
CA VAL A 191 28.03 -9.63 32.42
C VAL A 191 28.02 -9.22 33.89
N GLU A 192 27.42 -8.07 34.19
CA GLU A 192 27.09 -7.67 35.54
C GLU A 192 25.63 -8.08 35.77
N GLU A 193 25.53 -9.21 36.45
CA GLU A 193 24.34 -9.76 37.08
C GLU A 193 23.96 -8.83 38.24
N GLU A 194 23.03 -7.91 38.01
CA GLU A 194 22.43 -7.13 39.09
C GLU A 194 21.14 -7.80 39.56
N THR A 195 21.32 -8.48 40.67
CA THR A 195 20.34 -9.07 41.57
C THR A 195 19.61 -7.98 42.38
N LEU A 196 18.29 -8.12 42.46
CA LEU A 196 17.50 -8.11 43.71
C LEU A 196 17.26 -6.79 44.48
N HIS A 197 15.98 -6.57 44.82
CA HIS A 197 15.31 -5.67 45.81
C HIS A 197 14.38 -4.65 45.13
N ASP A 198 13.08 -4.55 45.40
CA ASP A 198 12.11 -5.16 46.33
C ASP A 198 10.71 -5.08 45.66
#